data_AF-A0A5J4PGH5-F1
#
_entry.id   AF-A0A5J4PGH5-F1
#
_cell.length_a   1.000
_cell.length_b   1.000
_cell.length_c   1.000
_cell.angle_alpha   90.00
_cell.angle_beta   90.00
_cell.angle_gamma   90.00
#
_symmetry.space_group_name_H-M   'P 1'
#
loop_
_entity.id
_entity.type
_entity.pdbx_description
1 polymer ?
#
loop_
_entity_poly.entity_id
_entity_poly.type
_entity_poly.pdbx_seq_one_letter_code
_entity_poly.pdbx_strand_id
1 'polypeptide(L)'
;MKQFNITDVVQYVEENIGTFHQKRIDSLNGLELKKVLKKKNPYLFKAKYFMTAEQIIKGLTDAFISSNEETIFDNWLEGLAIFINQEVYDGWKSGITGIDLEFDKENIRHIVTIKSGPNWGNSSQTAKMKSDFLTA
;
A
#
# COMPACT_ATOMS: atom_id res chain seq x y z
N MET A 1 -18.16 -0.76 -20.69
CA MET A 1 -18.00 0.09 -19.51
C MET A 1 -19.39 0.36 -18.98
N LYS A 2 -19.69 -0.12 -17.77
CA LYS A 2 -20.98 0.16 -17.15
C LYS A 2 -21.05 1.62 -16.72
N GLN A 3 -22.25 2.18 -16.72
CA GLN A 3 -22.47 3.47 -16.09
C GLN A 3 -22.27 3.30 -14.59
N PHE A 4 -21.32 4.04 -14.03
CA PHE A 4 -20.88 3.91 -12.65
C PHE A 4 -21.16 5.21 -11.91
N ASN A 5 -21.74 5.12 -10.71
CA ASN A 5 -22.06 6.28 -9.91
C ASN A 5 -20.94 6.54 -8.90
N ILE A 6 -20.48 7.80 -8.82
CA ILE A 6 -19.46 8.20 -7.85
C ILE A 6 -19.93 7.97 -6.40
N THR A 7 -21.25 7.96 -6.16
CA THR A 7 -21.81 7.64 -4.84
C THR A 7 -21.43 6.23 -4.37
N ASP A 8 -21.28 5.27 -5.28
CA ASP A 8 -20.88 3.90 -4.94
C ASP A 8 -19.44 3.86 -4.41
N VAL A 9 -18.56 4.71 -4.97
CA VAL A 9 -17.19 4.92 -4.43
C VAL A 9 -17.24 5.54 -3.04
N VAL A 10 -18.05 6.58 -2.86
CA VAL A 10 -18.16 7.27 -1.56
C VAL A 10 -18.60 6.27 -0.49
N GLN A 11 -19.64 5.49 -0.77
CA GLN A 11 -20.13 4.46 0.15
C GLN A 11 -19.07 3.41 0.45
N TYR A 12 -18.39 2.87 -0.57
CA TYR A 12 -17.31 1.91 -0.37
C TYR A 12 -16.21 2.47 0.54
N VAL A 13 -15.81 3.73 0.31
CA VAL A 13 -14.79 4.39 1.12
C VAL A 13 -15.26 4.53 2.57
N GLU A 14 -16.49 5.01 2.80
CA GLU A 14 -17.05 5.17 4.15
C GLU A 14 -17.11 3.83 4.91
N GLU A 15 -17.52 2.76 4.24
CA GLU A 15 -17.63 1.42 4.84
C GLU A 15 -16.27 0.78 5.14
N ASN A 16 -15.24 1.07 4.33
CA ASN A 16 -13.95 0.37 4.40
C ASN A 16 -12.82 1.18 5.05
N ILE A 17 -12.91 2.51 5.14
CA ILE A 17 -11.85 3.36 5.71
C ILE A 17 -11.59 3.06 7.20
N GLY A 18 -12.60 2.58 7.93
CA GLY A 18 -12.44 2.13 9.31
C GLY A 18 -11.37 1.03 9.46
N THR A 19 -11.25 0.14 8.48
CA THR A 19 -10.24 -0.94 8.49
C THR A 19 -8.81 -0.39 8.38
N PHE A 20 -8.61 0.68 7.61
CA PHE A 20 -7.33 1.39 7.51
C PHE A 20 -6.94 1.99 8.87
N HIS A 21 -7.88 2.67 9.53
CA HIS A 21 -7.64 3.27 10.85
C HIS A 21 -7.38 2.20 11.92
N GLN A 22 -8.10 1.08 11.90
CA GLN A 22 -7.89 -0.01 12.85
C GLN A 22 -6.50 -0.64 12.69
N LYS A 23 -6.07 -0.95 11.46
CA LYS A 23 -4.73 -1.49 11.20
C LYS A 23 -3.61 -0.54 11.64
N ARG A 24 -3.83 0.77 11.53
CA ARG A 24 -2.91 1.79 12.02
C ARG A 24 -2.79 1.75 13.55
N ILE A 25 -3.90 1.62 14.26
CA ILE A 25 -3.94 1.45 15.72
C ILE A 25 -3.25 0.15 16.13
N ASP A 26 -3.54 -0.96 15.45
CA ASP A 26 -2.95 -2.26 15.76
C ASP A 26 -1.41 -2.24 15.59
N SER A 27 -0.92 -1.54 14.56
CA SER A 27 0.51 -1.35 14.32
C SER A 27 1.19 -0.56 15.44
N LEU A 28 0.49 0.41 16.04
CA LEU A 28 0.96 1.15 17.21
C LEU A 28 0.92 0.29 18.48
N ASN A 29 -0.14 -0.49 18.68
CA ASN A 29 -0.26 -1.40 19.83
C ASN A 29 0.85 -2.46 19.84
N GLY A 30 1.31 -2.90 18.66
CA GLY A 30 2.44 -3.83 18.51
C GLY A 30 3.82 -3.18 18.55
N LEU A 31 3.92 -1.87 18.74
CA LEU A 31 5.18 -1.14 18.71
C LEU A 31 5.99 -1.39 19.98
N GLU A 32 7.20 -1.92 19.82
CA GLU A 32 8.15 -2.09 20.91
C GLU A 32 9.39 -1.23 20.70
N LEU A 33 9.84 -0.55 21.75
CA LEU A 33 11.05 0.29 21.72
C LEU A 33 12.27 -0.46 21.16
N LYS A 34 12.46 -1.72 21.57
CA LYS A 34 13.57 -2.56 21.08
C LYS A 34 13.49 -2.85 19.58
N LYS A 35 12.29 -2.91 18.99
CA LYS A 35 12.09 -3.12 17.55
C LYS A 35 12.46 -1.87 16.75
N VAL A 36 12.00 -0.69 17.19
CA VAL A 36 12.27 0.58 16.48
C VAL A 36 13.74 0.99 16.56
N LEU A 37 14.39 0.80 17.72
CA LEU A 37 15.82 1.11 17.89
C LEU A 37 16.73 0.33 16.93
N LYS A 38 16.37 -0.90 16.56
CA LYS A 38 17.15 -1.73 15.62
C LYS A 38 17.08 -1.26 14.16
N LYS A 39 16.06 -0.46 13.79
CA LYS A 39 15.78 -0.13 12.38
C LYS A 39 16.58 1.07 11.85
N LYS A 40 17.26 1.85 12.69
CA LYS A 40 17.96 3.08 12.28
C LYS A 40 19.44 3.03 12.64
N ASN A 41 20.24 3.66 11.79
CA ASN A 41 21.66 3.87 12.04
C ASN A 41 21.83 5.01 13.08
N PRO A 42 22.44 4.76 14.25
CA PRO A 42 22.58 5.76 15.30
C PRO A 42 23.40 7.00 14.86
N TYR A 43 24.28 6.86 13.88
CA TYR A 43 25.02 7.99 13.31
C TYR A 43 24.10 9.01 12.63
N LEU A 44 22.93 8.59 12.14
CA LEU A 44 21.95 9.51 11.55
C LEU A 44 21.34 10.47 12.58
N PHE A 45 21.26 10.09 13.86
CA PHE A 45 20.80 11.00 14.90
C PHE A 45 21.79 12.15 15.10
N LYS A 46 23.08 11.84 15.08
CA LYS A 46 24.15 12.86 15.13
C LYS A 46 24.12 13.75 13.88
N ALA A 47 24.00 13.15 12.69
CA ALA A 47 23.94 13.89 11.43
C ALA A 47 22.71 14.81 11.34
N LYS A 48 21.58 14.41 11.94
CA LYS A 48 20.34 15.22 12.03
C LYS A 48 20.30 16.16 13.23
N TYR A 49 21.40 16.29 13.99
CA TYR A 49 21.50 17.18 15.14
C TYR A 49 20.45 16.90 16.23
N PHE A 50 20.16 15.62 16.50
CA PHE A 50 19.29 15.25 17.62
C PHE A 50 20.06 15.40 18.94
N MET A 51 19.52 16.24 19.82
CA MET A 51 20.13 16.65 21.09
C MET A 51 19.47 16.05 22.31
N THR A 52 18.23 15.55 22.18
CA THR A 52 17.50 14.95 23.30
C THR A 52 17.06 13.52 22.98
N ALA A 53 16.88 12.73 24.04
CA ALA A 53 16.27 11.41 23.89
C ALA A 53 14.85 11.49 23.31
N GLU A 54 14.09 12.52 23.67
CA GLU A 54 12.74 12.77 23.14
C GLU A 54 12.75 12.99 21.62
N GLN A 55 13.71 13.74 21.06
CA GLN A 55 13.87 13.87 19.60
C GLN A 55 14.18 12.54 18.90
N ILE A 56 15.02 11.70 19.53
CA ILE A 56 15.31 10.35 19.01
C ILE A 56 14.06 9.50 19.01
N ILE A 57 13.34 9.44 20.13
CA ILE A 57 12.12 8.64 20.26
C ILE A 57 11.06 9.12 19.27
N LYS A 58 10.77 10.43 19.24
CA LYS A 58 9.80 11.02 18.31
C LYS A 58 10.16 10.71 16.86
N GLY A 59 11.42 10.94 16.47
CA GLY A 59 11.88 10.65 15.10
C GLY A 59 11.78 9.17 14.73
N LEU A 60 11.95 8.26 15.69
CA LEU A 60 11.76 6.82 15.48
C LEU A 60 10.29 6.44 15.33
N THR A 61 9.42 6.95 16.21
CA THR A 61 7.96 6.69 16.14
C THR A 61 7.35 7.29 14.89
N ASP A 62 7.69 8.53 14.52
CA ASP A 62 7.17 9.19 13.31
C ASP A 62 7.56 8.39 12.06
N ALA A 63 8.83 7.98 11.97
CA ALA A 63 9.31 7.18 10.84
C ALA A 63 8.69 5.77 10.82
N PHE A 64 8.40 5.18 11.98
CA PHE A 64 7.71 3.90 12.07
C PHE A 64 6.27 4.04 11.57
N ILE A 65 5.52 5.03 12.05
CA ILE A 65 4.14 5.28 11.67
C ILE A 65 4.06 5.50 10.16
N SER A 66 4.86 6.43 9.62
CA SER A 66 4.88 6.74 8.18
C SER A 66 5.20 5.51 7.32
N SER A 67 6.16 4.67 7.73
CA SER A 67 6.52 3.47 6.97
C SER A 67 5.43 2.39 7.00
N ASN A 68 4.68 2.25 8.10
CA ASN A 68 3.60 1.28 8.18
C ASN A 68 2.35 1.79 7.45
N GLU A 69 2.07 3.10 7.54
CA GLU A 69 0.93 3.73 6.88
C GLU A 69 0.96 3.50 5.37
N GLU A 70 2.12 3.62 4.72
CA GLU A 70 2.25 3.34 3.29
C GLU A 70 1.78 1.93 2.95
N THR A 71 2.27 0.90 3.66
CA THR A 71 1.86 -0.49 3.40
C THR A 71 0.37 -0.73 3.67
N ILE A 72 -0.18 -0.12 4.72
CA ILE A 72 -1.62 -0.26 5.04
C ILE A 72 -2.45 0.45 3.96
N PHE A 73 -2.01 1.63 3.52
CA PHE A 73 -2.67 2.43 2.51
C PHE A 73 -2.62 1.76 1.14
N ASP A 74 -1.48 1.19 0.74
CA ASP A 74 -1.31 0.45 -0.51
C ASP A 74 -2.33 -0.68 -0.63
N ASN A 75 -2.45 -1.50 0.42
CA ASN A 75 -3.41 -2.60 0.46
C ASN A 75 -4.87 -2.11 0.41
N TRP A 76 -5.15 -0.96 1.05
CA TRP A 76 -6.49 -0.38 1.04
C TRP A 76 -6.84 0.19 -0.35
N LEU A 77 -5.90 0.88 -0.99
CA LEU A 77 -6.02 1.41 -2.35
C LEU A 77 -6.19 0.27 -3.37
N GLU A 78 -5.49 -0.85 -3.18
CA GLU A 78 -5.67 -2.05 -4.01
C GLU A 78 -7.12 -2.54 -3.95
N GLY A 79 -7.69 -2.65 -2.75
CA GLY A 79 -9.09 -3.05 -2.56
C GLY A 79 -10.07 -2.10 -3.27
N LEU A 80 -9.86 -0.79 -3.14
CA LEU A 80 -10.67 0.22 -3.81
C LEU A 80 -10.59 0.09 -5.34
N ALA A 81 -9.39 -0.11 -5.89
CA ALA A 81 -9.19 -0.27 -7.33
C ALA A 81 -9.87 -1.54 -7.87
N ILE A 82 -9.80 -2.66 -7.12
CA ILE A 82 -10.51 -3.90 -7.46
C ILE A 82 -12.02 -3.67 -7.45
N PHE A 83 -12.56 -3.01 -6.41
CA PHE A 83 -13.99 -2.69 -6.33
C PHE A 83 -14.46 -1.88 -7.54
N ILE A 84 -13.78 -0.78 -7.87
CA ILE A 84 -14.14 0.04 -9.04
C ILE A 84 -14.07 -0.79 -10.33
N ASN A 85 -13.04 -1.63 -10.48
CA ASN A 85 -12.88 -2.47 -11.65
C ASN A 85 -14.01 -3.50 -11.80
N GLN A 86 -14.45 -4.10 -10.69
CA GLN A 86 -15.59 -5.00 -10.65
C GLN A 86 -16.88 -4.29 -11.10
N GLU A 87 -17.15 -3.09 -10.57
CA GLU A 87 -18.37 -2.33 -10.90
C GLU A 87 -18.41 -1.85 -12.35
N VAL A 88 -17.25 -1.48 -12.91
CA VAL A 88 -17.18 -0.84 -14.24
C VAL A 88 -16.97 -1.86 -15.37
N TYR A 89 -16.21 -2.92 -15.10
CA TYR A 89 -15.71 -3.88 -16.10
C TYR A 89 -16.04 -5.34 -15.80
N ASP A 90 -16.79 -5.65 -14.74
CA ASP A 90 -16.99 -7.03 -14.27
C ASP A 90 -15.66 -7.76 -14.02
N GLY A 91 -14.63 -7.01 -13.65
CA GLY A 91 -13.31 -7.55 -13.35
C GLY A 91 -13.23 -8.21 -11.99
N TRP A 92 -12.11 -8.86 -11.72
CA TRP A 92 -11.89 -9.64 -10.51
C TRP A 92 -10.44 -9.56 -10.03
N LYS A 93 -10.22 -9.94 -8.77
CA LYS A 93 -8.89 -10.10 -8.21
C LYS A 93 -8.16 -11.26 -8.91
N SER A 94 -6.97 -11.01 -9.43
CA SER A 94 -6.22 -12.05 -10.14
C SER A 94 -5.76 -13.17 -9.19
N GLY A 95 -5.73 -14.40 -9.72
CA GLY A 95 -5.06 -15.54 -9.08
C GLY A 95 -3.59 -15.70 -9.50
N ILE A 96 -3.13 -14.89 -10.45
CA ILE A 96 -1.77 -14.97 -11.01
C ILE A 96 -0.80 -14.25 -10.09
N THR A 97 0.33 -14.89 -9.78
CA THR A 97 1.35 -14.29 -8.94
C THR A 97 1.90 -13.00 -9.57
N GLY A 98 1.82 -11.88 -8.84
CA GLY A 98 2.33 -10.59 -9.29
C GLY A 98 1.34 -9.75 -10.11
N ILE A 99 0.12 -10.25 -10.32
CA ILE A 99 -1.00 -9.52 -10.94
C ILE A 99 -2.06 -9.30 -9.86
N ASP A 100 -2.64 -8.10 -9.80
CA ASP A 100 -3.59 -7.73 -8.76
C ASP A 100 -5.04 -7.85 -9.24
N LEU A 101 -5.33 -7.46 -10.49
CA LEU A 101 -6.66 -7.53 -11.08
C LEU A 101 -6.64 -7.94 -12.55
N GLU A 102 -7.76 -8.51 -12.99
CA GLU A 102 -8.03 -8.89 -14.37
C GLU A 102 -9.42 -8.45 -14.79
N PHE A 103 -9.57 -8.08 -16.07
CA PHE A 103 -10.88 -7.84 -16.68
C PHE A 103 -10.82 -8.02 -18.20
N ASP A 104 -11.97 -8.30 -18.79
CA ASP A 104 -12.12 -8.42 -20.24
C ASP A 104 -12.78 -7.16 -20.83
N LYS A 105 -12.21 -6.63 -21.90
CA LYS A 105 -12.79 -5.51 -22.66
C LYS A 105 -12.53 -5.71 -24.14
N GLU A 106 -13.57 -5.64 -24.96
CA GLU A 106 -13.45 -5.71 -26.43
C GLU A 106 -12.68 -6.97 -26.91
N ASN A 107 -12.93 -8.12 -26.29
CA ASN A 107 -12.22 -9.39 -26.52
C ASN A 107 -10.72 -9.37 -26.19
N ILE A 108 -10.27 -8.41 -25.38
CA ILE A 108 -8.90 -8.30 -24.88
C ILE A 108 -8.91 -8.52 -23.37
N ARG A 109 -8.10 -9.47 -22.89
CA ARG A 109 -7.81 -9.66 -21.47
C ARG A 109 -6.81 -8.60 -21.02
N HIS A 110 -7.18 -7.83 -20.02
CA HIS A 110 -6.29 -6.91 -19.33
C HIS A 110 -5.85 -7.53 -18.01
N ILE A 111 -4.54 -7.57 -17.78
CA ILE A 111 -3.93 -7.91 -16.51
C ILE A 111 -3.25 -6.66 -15.95
N VAL A 112 -3.47 -6.36 -14.67
CA VAL A 112 -3.01 -5.11 -14.06
C VAL A 112 -2.41 -5.39 -12.70
N THR A 113 -1.28 -4.71 -12.42
CA THR A 113 -0.76 -4.56 -11.07
C THR A 113 -0.92 -3.12 -10.61
N ILE A 114 -1.35 -2.93 -9.38
CA ILE A 114 -1.61 -1.63 -8.76
C ILE A 114 -0.38 -1.20 -7.97
N LYS A 115 -0.02 0.08 -8.08
CA LYS A 115 1.07 0.72 -7.34
C LYS A 115 0.61 2.10 -6.88
N SER A 116 0.86 2.42 -5.62
CA SER A 116 0.37 3.63 -4.95
C SER A 116 1.11 4.91 -5.30
N GLY A 117 2.33 4.82 -5.86
CA GLY A 117 3.14 5.98 -6.18
C GLY A 117 4.14 5.74 -7.30
N PRO A 118 4.75 6.82 -7.86
CA PRO A 118 5.67 6.72 -9.00
C PRO A 118 7.00 6.03 -8.64
N ASN A 119 7.41 6.06 -7.37
CA ASN A 119 8.65 5.47 -6.87
C ASN A 119 8.39 4.21 -6.03
N TRP A 120 7.47 3.37 -6.48
CA TRP A 120 6.99 2.19 -5.73
C TRP A 120 8.00 1.05 -5.62
N GLY A 121 9.07 1.05 -6.41
CA GLY A 121 10.01 -0.06 -6.43
C GLY A 121 11.39 0.31 -6.93
N ASN A 122 12.37 -0.45 -6.48
CA ASN A 122 13.73 -0.42 -7.01
C ASN A 122 13.86 -1.27 -8.29
N SER A 123 15.05 -1.26 -8.90
CA SER A 123 15.33 -1.99 -10.14
C SER A 123 15.02 -3.48 -10.09
N SER A 124 15.28 -4.14 -8.94
CA SER A 124 14.97 -5.56 -8.76
C SER A 124 13.46 -5.83 -8.70
N GLN A 125 12.67 -4.95 -8.06
CA GLN A 125 11.22 -5.07 -8.01
C GLN A 125 10.60 -4.85 -9.40
N THR A 126 11.12 -3.89 -10.17
CA THR A 126 10.70 -3.68 -11.56
C THR A 126 11.05 -4.88 -12.44
N ALA A 127 12.24 -5.47 -12.27
CA ALA A 127 12.63 -6.67 -13.02
C ALA A 127 11.74 -7.87 -12.68
N LYS A 128 11.43 -8.07 -11.38
CA LYS A 128 10.51 -9.09 -10.90
C LYS A 128 9.11 -8.91 -11.51
N MET A 129 8.56 -7.71 -11.47
CA MET A 129 7.26 -7.42 -12.08
C MET A 129 7.24 -7.74 -13.58
N LYS A 130 8.26 -7.34 -14.34
CA LYS A 130 8.37 -7.70 -15.76
C LYS A 130 8.38 -9.21 -15.98
N SER A 131 9.12 -9.95 -15.14
CA SER A 131 9.14 -11.41 -15.19
C SER A 131 7.76 -11.99 -14.91
N ASP A 132 7.06 -11.48 -13.89
CA ASP A 132 5.74 -11.97 -13.49
C ASP A 132 4.71 -11.78 -14.62
N PHE A 133 4.76 -10.62 -15.30
CA PHE A 133 3.92 -10.34 -16.48
C PHE A 133 4.24 -11.23 -17.69
N LEU A 134 5.49 -11.68 -17.86
CA LEU A 134 5.86 -12.59 -18.95
C LEU A 134 5.38 -14.01 -18.71
N THR A 135 5.16 -14.40 -17.45
CA THR A 135 4.71 -15.73 -17.04
C THR A 135 3.21 -15.82 -16.72
N ALA A 136 2.53 -14.68 -16.69
CA ALA A 136 1.09 -14.54 -16.51
C ALA A 136 0.33 -14.99 -17.77
#